data_AF-A0A093HZJ4-F1
#
_entry.id   AF-A0A093HZJ4-F1
#
_cell.length_a   1.000
_cell.length_b   1.000
_cell.length_c   1.000
_cell.angle_alpha   90.00
_cell.angle_beta   90.00
_cell.angle_gamma   90.00
#
_symmetry.space_group_name_H-M   'P 1'
#
loop_
_entity.id
_entity.type
_entity.pdbx_description
1 polymer ?
#
loop_
_entity_poly.entity_id
_entity_poly.type
_entity_poly.pdbx_seq_one_letter_code
_entity_poly.pdbx_strand_id
1 'polypeptide(L)'
;QNCDLAQQSIVHIVQSPQKSRQKKDETEDNHAGGFLKGLEREPESLTRVDLSASILPSLSEGLAVILDTADKSISLPSDKSGAASYNSFYVFCKSFCQAVKPGKLRVRCSVCKQGTLTLARGPSCWEDVLIPNRITGVCQSQGCNGSIAEFYFKCGAHPTSASETSVALNLITTNSRCITCVTCTDIRSPVLVFQCMHRHVICLDCFHLYCVTMLNDRQFIHDPELGYSLPCVAGCPDSLIKELHHFRILGEEQYNRYQRYGAEECVLQMGGVLCPTPGCGAGLLPEPGVRKIVCEPSNALGCGFVFCRECKEEYHEGECSSLLSTHGAVAQ
;
A
#
# COMPACT_ATOMS: atom_id res chain seq x y z
N GLN A 1 11.24 -21.99 25.08
CA GLN A 1 10.47 -21.21 24.10
C GLN A 1 11.11 -21.42 22.73
N ASN A 2 10.37 -21.91 21.74
CA ASN A 2 10.84 -21.92 20.35
C ASN A 2 10.62 -20.51 19.77
N CYS A 3 11.69 -19.85 19.33
CA CYS A 3 11.59 -18.60 18.57
C CYS A 3 11.26 -18.97 17.13
N ASP A 4 10.14 -18.49 16.57
CA ASP A 4 9.67 -18.80 15.21
C ASP A 4 10.58 -18.20 14.11
N LEU A 5 11.85 -18.58 14.10
CA LEU A 5 12.86 -18.10 13.17
C LEU A 5 12.78 -18.89 11.88
N ALA A 6 12.35 -18.23 10.81
CA ALA A 6 12.48 -18.79 9.46
C ALA A 6 13.96 -18.98 9.08
N GLN A 7 14.22 -19.90 8.15
CA GLN A 7 15.56 -20.19 7.65
C GLN A 7 16.29 -18.91 7.20
N GLN A 8 17.55 -18.75 7.63
CA GLN A 8 18.40 -17.58 7.35
C GLN A 8 17.86 -16.23 7.87
N SER A 9 17.11 -16.23 8.98
CA SER A 9 16.72 -14.99 9.67
C SER A 9 17.89 -14.34 10.43
N ILE A 10 17.90 -13.01 10.50
CA ILE A 10 18.92 -12.21 11.21
C ILE A 10 18.47 -11.98 12.65
N VAL A 11 19.37 -12.22 13.61
CA VAL A 11 19.18 -11.93 15.04
C VAL A 11 20.27 -10.96 15.51
N HIS A 12 19.90 -9.97 16.31
CA HIS A 12 20.84 -9.03 16.93
C HIS A 12 21.11 -9.44 18.38
N ILE A 13 22.38 -9.59 18.75
CA ILE A 13 22.82 -9.85 20.12
C ILE A 13 23.39 -8.56 20.68
N VAL A 14 22.89 -8.12 21.83
CA VAL A 14 23.37 -6.94 22.56
C VAL A 14 23.97 -7.38 23.88
N GLN A 15 25.11 -6.80 24.24
CA GLN A 15 25.70 -6.99 25.55
C GLN A 15 25.00 -6.05 26.53
N SER A 16 24.53 -6.60 27.66
CA SER A 16 24.01 -5.77 28.73
C SER A 16 25.13 -4.88 29.29
N PRO A 17 24.86 -3.60 29.59
CA PRO A 17 25.81 -2.79 30.33
C PRO A 17 26.09 -3.52 31.65
N GLN A 18 27.35 -3.87 31.91
CA GLN A 18 27.75 -4.45 33.20
C GLN A 18 27.33 -3.48 34.30
N LYS A 19 26.22 -3.75 34.98
CA LYS A 19 25.97 -3.16 36.30
C LYS A 19 27.14 -3.64 37.15
N SER A 20 27.97 -2.70 37.60
CA SER A 20 29.02 -2.96 38.57
C SER A 20 28.38 -3.69 39.76
N ARG A 21 28.74 -4.97 39.89
CA ARG A 21 28.28 -5.84 40.96
C ARG A 21 29.02 -5.42 42.23
N GLN A 22 28.59 -4.35 42.89
CA GLN A 22 28.96 -4.12 44.28
C GLN A 22 28.14 -5.08 45.14
N LYS A 23 28.79 -6.18 45.53
CA LYS A 23 28.37 -7.00 46.66
C LYS A 23 28.26 -6.09 47.90
N LYS A 24 27.09 -6.07 48.53
CA LYS A 24 26.98 -5.89 49.99
C LYS A 24 26.00 -6.94 50.50
N ASP A 25 26.50 -7.70 51.46
CA ASP A 25 25.80 -8.76 52.16
C ASP A 25 24.61 -8.24 52.98
N GLU A 26 23.56 -9.06 52.94
CA GLU A 26 22.62 -9.45 54.00
C GLU A 26 22.14 -8.42 55.02
N THR A 27 20.83 -8.18 55.03
CA THR A 27 20.02 -8.55 56.21
C THR A 27 18.58 -8.84 55.76
N GLU A 28 18.11 -10.03 56.15
CA GLU A 28 16.72 -10.47 56.03
C GLU A 28 15.81 -9.57 56.88
N ASP A 29 14.69 -9.10 56.32
CA ASP A 29 13.52 -8.89 57.14
C ASP A 29 12.23 -9.11 56.34
N ASN A 30 11.45 -10.07 56.83
CA ASN A 30 10.21 -10.56 56.26
C ASN A 30 9.06 -9.62 56.60
N HIS A 31 8.48 -8.92 55.61
CA HIS A 31 7.08 -8.49 55.73
C HIS A 31 6.30 -8.64 54.43
N ALA A 32 5.26 -9.47 54.55
CA ALA A 32 4.28 -9.78 53.53
C ALA A 32 3.40 -8.56 53.21
N GLY A 33 3.50 -8.08 51.97
CA GLY A 33 2.58 -7.12 51.38
C GLY A 33 2.27 -7.55 49.96
N GLY A 34 1.12 -8.20 49.76
CA GLY A 34 0.68 -8.70 48.46
C GLY A 34 0.45 -7.55 47.49
N PHE A 35 1.38 -7.37 46.55
CA PHE A 35 1.16 -6.56 45.36
C PHE A 35 0.48 -7.41 44.30
N LEU A 36 -0.69 -6.94 43.86
CA LEU A 36 -1.44 -7.42 42.72
C LEU A 36 -0.51 -7.55 41.51
N LYS A 37 -0.22 -8.78 41.12
CA LYS A 37 0.49 -9.12 39.90
C LYS A 37 -0.44 -8.74 38.74
N GLY A 38 -0.30 -7.51 38.27
CA GLY A 38 -0.87 -7.09 37.00
C GLY A 38 -0.49 -8.13 35.95
N LEU A 39 -1.47 -8.62 35.22
CA LEU A 39 -1.30 -9.57 34.13
C LEU A 39 -0.51 -8.84 33.01
N GLU A 40 0.81 -8.75 33.16
CA GLU A 40 1.70 -8.28 32.10
C GLU A 40 1.55 -9.27 30.95
N ARG A 41 0.84 -8.82 29.91
CA ARG A 41 0.69 -9.56 28.66
C ARG A 41 2.09 -9.68 28.07
N GLU A 42 2.63 -10.90 28.05
CA GLU A 42 3.92 -11.21 27.40
C GLU A 42 3.95 -10.57 26.00
N PRO A 43 5.06 -9.90 25.61
CA PRO A 43 5.14 -9.23 24.33
C PRO A 43 5.00 -10.24 23.18
N GLU A 44 3.93 -10.10 22.40
CA GLU A 44 3.63 -10.99 21.29
C GLU A 44 4.65 -10.83 20.16
N SER A 45 5.17 -11.94 19.64
CA SER A 45 6.16 -11.94 18.55
C SER A 45 5.56 -11.32 17.29
N LEU A 46 6.32 -10.45 16.61
CA LEU A 46 5.93 -9.87 15.32
C LEU A 46 5.70 -10.93 14.22
N THR A 47 6.21 -12.16 14.39
CA THR A 47 5.97 -13.28 13.48
C THR A 47 4.55 -13.83 13.55
N ARG A 48 3.80 -13.55 14.63
CA ARG A 48 2.44 -14.06 14.87
C ARG A 48 1.36 -12.98 14.76
N VAL A 49 1.75 -11.73 14.48
CA VAL A 49 0.81 -10.63 14.35
C VAL A 49 -0.09 -10.87 13.14
N ASP A 50 -1.39 -10.88 13.37
CA ASP A 50 -2.42 -10.89 12.34
C ASP A 50 -3.24 -9.61 12.37
N LEU A 51 -3.07 -8.77 11.33
CA LEU A 51 -3.84 -7.54 11.16
C LEU A 51 -5.07 -7.76 10.27
N SER A 52 -5.29 -8.96 9.72
CA SER A 52 -6.40 -9.28 8.81
C SER A 52 -7.76 -9.16 9.49
N ALA A 53 -7.84 -9.41 10.80
CA ALA A 53 -9.08 -9.27 11.57
C ALA A 53 -9.62 -7.83 11.54
N SER A 54 -8.73 -6.84 11.41
CA SER A 54 -9.11 -5.43 11.23
C SER A 54 -9.62 -5.13 9.82
N ILE A 55 -9.35 -5.99 8.83
CA ILE A 55 -9.61 -5.78 7.39
C ILE A 55 -10.76 -6.63 6.84
N LEU A 56 -10.92 -7.86 7.27
CA LEU A 56 -11.95 -8.73 6.71
C LEU A 56 -13.32 -8.39 7.32
N PRO A 57 -14.39 -8.21 6.50
CA PRO A 57 -15.73 -8.02 7.02
C PRO A 57 -16.20 -9.26 7.81
N SER A 58 -16.91 -9.04 8.91
CA SER A 58 -17.36 -10.09 9.85
C SER A 58 -18.39 -11.05 9.24
N LEU A 59 -19.12 -10.60 8.22
CA LEU A 59 -20.18 -11.33 7.54
C LEU A 59 -20.02 -11.11 6.04
N SER A 60 -20.17 -12.19 5.26
CA SER A 60 -20.30 -12.11 3.80
C SER A 60 -21.71 -11.63 3.46
N GLU A 61 -22.03 -10.37 3.73
CA GLU A 61 -23.22 -9.72 3.16
C GLU A 61 -22.92 -9.38 1.70
N GLY A 62 -22.80 -10.42 0.89
CA GLY A 62 -22.84 -10.31 -0.56
C GLY A 62 -24.25 -9.91 -0.99
N LEU A 63 -24.31 -9.07 -2.02
CA LEU A 63 -25.52 -8.71 -2.74
C LEU A 63 -26.14 -9.98 -3.38
N ALA A 64 -26.86 -10.77 -2.59
CA ALA A 64 -27.66 -11.90 -3.03
C ALA A 64 -29.10 -11.66 -2.56
N VAL A 65 -29.74 -10.64 -3.14
CA VAL A 65 -31.19 -10.52 -3.12
C VAL A 65 -31.68 -11.10 -4.45
N ILE A 66 -32.42 -12.20 -4.33
CA ILE A 66 -33.18 -12.94 -5.35
C ILE A 66 -32.37 -14.01 -6.10
N LEU A 67 -32.30 -15.22 -5.51
CA LEU A 67 -32.96 -16.45 -5.98
C LEU A 67 -32.56 -17.61 -5.05
N ASP A 68 -33.31 -17.79 -3.96
CA ASP A 68 -33.33 -19.03 -3.21
C ASP A 68 -34.08 -20.09 -4.00
N THR A 69 -33.41 -21.19 -4.36
CA THR A 69 -33.90 -22.59 -4.26
C THR A 69 -32.94 -23.53 -5.01
N ALA A 70 -31.99 -24.13 -4.29
CA ALA A 70 -31.56 -25.51 -4.48
C ALA A 70 -30.38 -25.85 -3.56
N ASP A 71 -30.63 -26.81 -2.67
CA ASP A 71 -29.64 -27.48 -1.83
C ASP A 71 -28.40 -27.95 -2.61
N LYS A 72 -27.23 -27.42 -2.27
CA LYS A 72 -25.95 -28.08 -2.52
C LYS A 72 -25.08 -28.00 -1.27
N SER A 73 -25.01 -29.12 -0.57
CA SER A 73 -24.00 -29.43 0.43
C SER A 73 -22.59 -29.25 -0.17
N ILE A 74 -21.91 -28.16 0.16
CA ILE A 74 -20.50 -27.97 -0.17
C ILE A 74 -19.69 -28.68 0.91
N SER A 75 -19.12 -29.83 0.57
CA SER A 75 -18.11 -30.51 1.38
C SER A 75 -16.84 -29.67 1.43
N LEU A 76 -16.49 -29.18 2.62
CA LEU A 76 -15.18 -28.61 2.95
C LEU A 76 -14.07 -29.62 2.58
N PRO A 77 -12.95 -29.20 1.95
CA PRO A 77 -11.81 -30.08 1.78
C PRO A 77 -11.25 -30.43 3.17
N SER A 78 -11.05 -31.73 3.38
CA SER A 78 -10.43 -32.30 4.57
C SER A 78 -8.98 -31.81 4.69
N ASP A 79 -8.70 -30.97 5.70
CA ASP A 79 -7.36 -30.53 6.05
C ASP A 79 -6.54 -31.70 6.62
N LYS A 80 -5.74 -32.30 5.75
CA LYS A 80 -4.55 -33.07 6.13
C LYS A 80 -3.34 -32.59 5.33
N SER A 81 -2.66 -31.54 5.79
CA SER A 81 -1.21 -31.36 5.58
C SER A 81 -0.68 -30.21 6.44
N GLY A 82 0.58 -30.28 6.84
CA GLY A 82 1.23 -29.53 7.94
C GLY A 82 1.03 -28.01 7.97
N ALA A 83 1.18 -27.45 9.18
CA ALA A 83 1.04 -26.05 9.55
C ALA A 83 1.38 -25.08 8.39
N ALA A 84 0.37 -24.75 7.59
CA ALA A 84 0.53 -23.79 6.51
C ALA A 84 0.88 -22.46 7.18
N SER A 85 2.02 -21.89 6.81
CA SER A 85 2.47 -20.58 7.28
C SER A 85 1.38 -19.55 6.97
N TYR A 86 0.54 -19.25 7.95
CA TYR A 86 -0.45 -18.19 7.86
C TYR A 86 0.30 -16.88 7.62
N ASN A 87 0.02 -16.22 6.50
CA ASN A 87 0.75 -15.02 6.09
C ASN A 87 -0.19 -13.81 6.18
N SER A 88 -0.12 -13.08 7.28
CA SER A 88 -0.97 -11.92 7.52
C SER A 88 -0.68 -10.71 6.62
N PHE A 89 0.51 -10.68 6.03
CA PHE A 89 1.04 -9.51 5.33
C PHE A 89 1.41 -9.85 3.90
N TYR A 90 1.14 -8.93 2.99
CA TYR A 90 1.58 -9.00 1.60
C TYR A 90 2.42 -7.76 1.26
N VAL A 91 3.43 -7.97 0.44
CA VAL A 91 4.35 -6.92 -0.04
C VAL A 91 4.52 -7.04 -1.54
N PHE A 92 4.87 -5.95 -2.20
CA PHE A 92 5.40 -6.00 -3.57
C PHE A 92 6.92 -6.14 -3.53
N CYS A 93 7.46 -7.29 -3.93
CA CYS A 93 8.90 -7.47 -4.03
C CYS A 93 9.37 -7.03 -5.42
N LYS A 94 10.06 -5.87 -5.48
CA LYS A 94 10.55 -5.27 -6.74
C LYS A 94 11.78 -6.00 -7.31
N SER A 95 12.70 -6.46 -6.46
CA SER A 95 14.04 -6.89 -6.89
C SER A 95 14.04 -8.27 -7.55
N PHE A 96 13.52 -9.29 -6.87
CA PHE A 96 13.65 -10.69 -7.31
C PHE A 96 12.35 -11.28 -7.82
N CYS A 97 11.22 -10.99 -7.16
CA CYS A 97 9.95 -11.63 -7.50
C CYS A 97 9.13 -10.87 -8.54
N GLN A 98 9.28 -9.54 -8.58
CA GLN A 98 8.46 -8.62 -9.39
C GLN A 98 6.95 -8.87 -9.24
N ALA A 99 6.52 -9.24 -8.03
CA ALA A 99 5.18 -9.71 -7.77
C ALA A 99 4.79 -9.50 -6.30
N VAL A 100 3.48 -9.60 -6.05
CA VAL A 100 2.91 -9.65 -4.70
C VAL A 100 3.33 -10.96 -4.03
N LYS A 101 3.93 -10.87 -2.85
CA LYS A 101 4.41 -12.03 -2.07
C LYS A 101 4.07 -11.86 -0.59
N PRO A 102 4.05 -12.95 0.18
CA PRO A 102 4.02 -12.87 1.63
C PRO A 102 5.11 -11.94 2.18
N GLY A 103 4.75 -11.11 3.14
CA GLY A 103 5.61 -10.15 3.80
C GLY A 103 6.04 -10.59 5.19
N LYS A 104 7.21 -10.13 5.61
CA LYS A 104 7.76 -10.29 6.97
C LYS A 104 7.79 -8.91 7.64
N LEU A 105 6.98 -8.73 8.68
CA LEU A 105 7.04 -7.52 9.51
C LEU A 105 8.32 -7.54 10.37
N ARG A 106 9.01 -6.40 10.42
CA ARG A 106 10.21 -6.18 11.22
C ARG A 106 10.15 -4.82 11.89
N VAL A 107 10.94 -4.66 12.93
CA VAL A 107 11.07 -3.40 13.67
C VAL A 107 12.54 -3.06 13.87
N ARG A 108 12.85 -1.77 13.87
CA ARG A 108 14.16 -1.22 14.23
C ARG A 108 13.99 0.05 15.07
N CYS A 109 15.05 0.47 15.73
CA CYS A 109 15.11 1.78 16.37
C CYS A 109 15.08 2.89 15.32
N SER A 110 14.20 3.88 15.48
CA SER A 110 14.12 5.01 14.53
C SER A 110 15.40 5.86 14.50
N VAL A 111 16.18 5.87 15.58
CA VAL A 111 17.42 6.66 15.74
C VAL A 111 18.62 5.94 15.15
N CYS A 112 19.02 4.79 15.72
CA CYS A 112 20.23 4.08 15.28
C CYS A 112 20.00 3.09 14.12
N LYS A 113 18.75 2.90 13.69
CA LYS A 113 18.32 1.97 12.62
C LYS A 113 18.67 0.49 12.86
N GLN A 114 19.07 0.12 14.08
CA GLN A 114 19.36 -1.26 14.46
C GLN A 114 18.11 -2.03 14.91
N GLY A 115 18.09 -3.34 14.66
CA GLY A 115 17.03 -4.26 15.10
C GLY A 115 17.06 -4.61 16.59
N THR A 116 17.54 -3.70 17.43
CA THR A 116 17.77 -3.88 18.88
C THR A 116 16.74 -3.15 19.74
N LEU A 117 15.63 -2.71 19.16
CA LEU A 117 14.55 -2.05 19.88
C LEU A 117 13.52 -3.08 20.36
N THR A 118 13.30 -3.13 21.67
CA THR A 118 12.25 -3.94 22.30
C THR A 118 11.00 -3.08 22.43
N LEU A 119 9.88 -3.57 21.90
CA LEU A 119 8.61 -2.83 21.90
C LEU A 119 7.96 -2.82 23.29
N ALA A 120 7.34 -1.71 23.66
CA ALA A 120 6.51 -1.63 24.87
C ALA A 120 5.17 -2.36 24.72
N ARG A 121 4.64 -2.43 23.48
CA ARG A 121 3.46 -3.22 23.10
C ARG A 121 3.59 -3.71 21.66
N GLY A 122 2.94 -4.83 21.34
CA GLY A 122 2.79 -5.28 19.95
C GLY A 122 1.86 -4.38 19.12
N PRO A 123 2.03 -4.34 17.79
CA PRO A 123 1.08 -3.69 16.89
C PRO A 123 -0.23 -4.47 16.80
N SER A 124 -1.34 -3.75 16.71
CA SER A 124 -2.71 -4.31 16.71
C SER A 124 -3.53 -3.97 15.46
N CYS A 125 -3.10 -2.98 14.69
CA CYS A 125 -3.74 -2.56 13.43
C CYS A 125 -2.68 -2.05 12.44
N TRP A 126 -3.07 -1.77 11.20
CA TRP A 126 -2.14 -1.27 10.18
C TRP A 126 -1.60 0.12 10.51
N GLU A 127 -2.40 0.94 11.17
CA GLU A 127 -2.00 2.29 11.61
C GLU A 127 -0.87 2.27 12.64
N ASP A 128 -0.70 1.19 13.39
CA ASP A 128 0.42 1.02 14.32
C ASP A 128 1.76 0.82 13.60
N VAL A 129 1.74 0.26 12.38
CA VAL A 129 2.94 -0.10 11.62
C VAL A 129 3.21 0.80 10.42
N LEU A 130 2.20 1.48 9.89
CA LEU A 130 2.33 2.39 8.74
C LEU A 130 2.57 3.84 9.16
N ILE A 131 1.98 4.30 10.27
CA ILE A 131 2.13 5.69 10.71
C ILE A 131 3.38 5.81 11.60
N PRO A 132 4.34 6.69 11.26
CA PRO A 132 5.56 6.87 12.05
C PRO A 132 5.25 7.27 13.50
N ASN A 133 6.15 6.90 14.41
CA ASN A 133 6.15 7.33 15.82
C ASN A 133 4.94 6.89 16.66
N ARG A 134 4.19 5.87 16.22
CA ARG A 134 3.00 5.34 16.91
C ARG A 134 3.31 4.42 18.09
N ILE A 135 4.35 3.59 17.97
CA ILE A 135 4.74 2.62 19.01
C ILE A 135 6.10 3.00 19.57
N THR A 136 6.18 2.98 20.89
CA THR A 136 7.41 3.20 21.64
C THR A 136 8.04 1.89 22.09
N GLY A 137 9.31 1.98 22.48
CA GLY A 137 10.08 0.87 23.00
C GLY A 137 11.37 1.36 23.63
N VAL A 138 12.28 0.45 23.92
CA VAL A 138 13.60 0.75 24.47
C VAL A 138 14.66 0.15 23.56
N CYS A 139 15.50 0.99 22.96
CA CYS A 139 16.65 0.53 22.21
C CYS A 139 17.72 -0.03 23.16
N GLN A 140 18.16 -1.25 22.90
CA GLN A 140 19.19 -1.94 23.69
C GLN A 140 20.61 -1.72 23.13
N SER A 141 20.76 -0.86 22.12
CA SER A 141 22.08 -0.54 21.55
C SER A 141 22.86 0.38 22.49
N GLN A 142 24.14 0.07 22.71
CA GLN A 142 25.01 0.87 23.57
C GLN A 142 25.12 2.31 23.05
N GLY A 143 24.86 3.28 23.93
CA GLY A 143 24.91 4.71 23.59
C GLY A 143 23.70 5.23 22.80
N CYS A 144 22.65 4.42 22.59
CA CYS A 144 21.42 4.85 21.96
C CYS A 144 20.32 5.09 23.00
N ASN A 145 19.72 6.29 23.00
CA ASN A 145 18.56 6.64 23.83
C ASN A 145 17.24 6.61 23.04
N GLY A 146 17.23 5.97 21.87
CA GLY A 146 16.06 5.91 21.00
C GLY A 146 14.91 5.11 21.62
N SER A 147 13.74 5.74 21.67
CA SER A 147 12.52 5.17 22.27
C SER A 147 11.39 4.91 21.28
N ILE A 148 11.62 5.18 19.99
CA ILE A 148 10.59 5.12 18.95
C ILE A 148 10.85 3.93 18.02
N ALA A 149 9.82 3.12 17.81
CA ALA A 149 9.83 2.01 16.87
C ALA A 149 9.63 2.50 15.43
N GLU A 150 10.42 1.96 14.52
CA GLU A 150 10.24 2.09 13.08
C GLU A 150 9.99 0.71 12.49
N PHE A 151 8.79 0.50 11.97
CA PHE A 151 8.42 -0.74 11.30
C PHE A 151 8.80 -0.72 9.83
N TYR A 152 9.13 -1.89 9.31
CA TYR A 152 9.39 -2.09 7.89
C TYR A 152 9.06 -3.52 7.50
N PHE A 153 8.87 -3.75 6.20
CA PHE A 153 8.52 -5.05 5.67
C PHE A 153 9.60 -5.59 4.74
N LYS A 154 9.71 -6.92 4.68
CA LYS A 154 10.61 -7.67 3.81
C LYS A 154 9.85 -8.72 3.03
N CYS A 155 10.35 -9.09 1.86
CA CYS A 155 9.85 -10.24 1.13
C CYS A 155 10.05 -11.52 1.96
N GLY A 156 8.99 -12.32 2.08
CA GLY A 156 9.00 -13.61 2.76
C GLY A 156 9.48 -14.77 1.88
N ALA A 157 9.45 -14.59 0.56
CA ALA A 157 9.69 -15.66 -0.43
C ALA A 157 11.16 -15.99 -0.69
N HIS A 158 12.10 -15.14 -0.26
CA HIS A 158 13.53 -15.36 -0.39
C HIS A 158 14.30 -14.78 0.81
N PRO A 159 15.55 -15.19 1.03
CA PRO A 159 16.46 -14.50 1.95
C PRO A 159 16.60 -13.03 1.55
N THR A 160 16.56 -12.13 2.54
CA THR A 160 16.63 -10.67 2.34
C THR A 160 17.75 -10.11 3.21
N SER A 161 18.47 -9.12 2.68
CA SER A 161 19.55 -8.46 3.42
C SER A 161 19.00 -7.60 4.56
N ALA A 162 19.87 -7.05 5.42
CA ALA A 162 19.44 -6.16 6.50
C ALA A 162 18.75 -4.88 5.97
N SER A 163 19.27 -4.31 4.87
CA SER A 163 18.82 -3.04 4.28
C SER A 163 17.66 -3.18 3.30
N GLU A 164 17.42 -4.37 2.77
CA GLU A 164 16.33 -4.60 1.83
C GLU A 164 14.97 -4.40 2.49
N THR A 165 14.12 -3.62 1.86
CA THR A 165 12.74 -3.37 2.31
C THR A 165 11.78 -3.53 1.14
N SER A 166 10.52 -3.86 1.44
CA SER A 166 9.45 -3.98 0.46
C SER A 166 8.24 -3.20 0.97
N VAL A 167 7.50 -2.60 0.05
CA VAL A 167 6.28 -1.84 0.39
C VAL A 167 5.19 -2.81 0.80
N ALA A 168 4.54 -2.53 1.92
CA ALA A 168 3.40 -3.30 2.39
C ALA A 168 2.15 -2.94 1.59
N LEU A 169 1.43 -3.96 1.13
CA LEU A 169 0.16 -3.82 0.45
C LEU A 169 -0.94 -4.07 1.46
N ASN A 170 -1.24 -3.04 2.24
CA ASN A 170 -2.11 -3.13 3.42
C ASN A 170 -3.58 -3.42 3.09
N LEU A 171 -4.01 -3.37 1.83
CA LEU A 171 -5.36 -3.79 1.43
C LEU A 171 -5.42 -5.26 1.02
N ILE A 172 -4.28 -5.92 0.81
CA ILE A 172 -4.21 -7.32 0.41
C ILE A 172 -4.06 -8.20 1.64
N THR A 173 -4.93 -9.21 1.75
CA THR A 173 -4.93 -10.14 2.87
C THR A 173 -5.29 -11.56 2.44
N THR A 174 -4.95 -12.54 3.29
CA THR A 174 -5.35 -13.94 3.07
C THR A 174 -6.86 -14.04 3.26
N ASN A 175 -7.54 -14.70 2.32
CA ASN A 175 -8.99 -14.91 2.39
C ASN A 175 -9.34 -16.09 3.31
N SER A 176 -9.07 -15.95 4.60
CA SER A 176 -9.30 -17.00 5.61
C SER A 176 -10.79 -17.31 5.85
N ARG A 177 -11.68 -16.38 5.47
CA ARG A 177 -13.13 -16.50 5.61
C ARG A 177 -13.84 -16.97 4.34
N CYS A 178 -13.09 -17.36 3.31
CA CYS A 178 -13.64 -17.85 2.03
C CYS A 178 -14.67 -16.89 1.40
N ILE A 179 -14.45 -15.58 1.51
CA ILE A 179 -15.34 -14.55 0.97
C ILE A 179 -15.24 -14.57 -0.56
N THR A 180 -16.39 -14.55 -1.24
CA THR A 180 -16.45 -14.53 -2.69
C THR A 180 -16.00 -13.18 -3.26
N CYS A 181 -15.38 -13.21 -4.44
CA CYS A 181 -15.04 -12.00 -5.16
C CYS A 181 -16.33 -11.25 -5.59
N VAL A 182 -16.41 -9.95 -5.33
CA VAL A 182 -17.55 -9.10 -5.71
C VAL A 182 -17.81 -9.10 -7.23
N THR A 183 -16.80 -9.39 -8.05
CA THR A 183 -16.91 -9.37 -9.52
C THR A 183 -17.19 -10.76 -10.10
N CYS A 184 -16.35 -11.76 -9.82
CA CYS A 184 -16.47 -13.08 -10.44
C CYS A 184 -17.15 -14.13 -9.58
N THR A 185 -17.50 -13.82 -8.32
CA THR A 185 -18.09 -14.73 -7.34
C THR A 185 -17.23 -15.94 -6.92
N ASP A 186 -16.06 -16.14 -7.53
CA ASP A 186 -15.11 -17.17 -7.10
C ASP A 186 -14.52 -16.88 -5.72
N ILE A 187 -14.17 -17.95 -4.99
CA ILE A 187 -13.37 -17.89 -3.77
C ILE A 187 -11.89 -18.05 -4.15
N ARG A 188 -11.10 -16.98 -3.94
CA ARG A 188 -9.66 -16.94 -4.23
C ARG A 188 -8.89 -16.45 -3.01
N SER A 189 -7.57 -16.68 -2.99
CA SER A 189 -6.68 -16.15 -1.95
C SER A 189 -5.29 -15.89 -2.53
N PRO A 190 -4.64 -14.74 -2.24
CA PRO A 190 -5.16 -13.62 -1.46
C PRO A 190 -6.25 -12.80 -2.18
N VAL A 191 -6.84 -11.86 -1.45
CA VAL A 191 -7.84 -10.91 -1.93
C VAL A 191 -7.45 -9.48 -1.54
N LEU A 192 -7.95 -8.50 -2.29
CA LEU A 192 -7.90 -7.09 -1.91
C LEU A 192 -9.23 -6.70 -1.28
N VAL A 193 -9.17 -5.95 -0.17
CA VAL A 193 -10.35 -5.42 0.51
C VAL A 193 -10.33 -3.90 0.44
N PHE A 194 -11.34 -3.32 -0.21
CA PHE A 194 -11.48 -1.87 -0.31
C PHE A 194 -11.80 -1.24 1.05
N GLN A 195 -11.39 0.02 1.24
CA GLN A 195 -11.66 0.79 2.46
C GLN A 195 -13.02 1.50 2.43
N CYS A 196 -13.99 0.98 1.68
CA CYS A 196 -15.37 1.50 1.71
C CYS A 196 -16.14 0.99 2.95
N MET A 197 -17.29 1.59 3.24
CA MET A 197 -18.17 1.20 4.37
C MET A 197 -18.50 -0.30 4.39
N HIS A 198 -18.75 -0.89 3.22
CA HIS A 198 -19.10 -2.32 3.07
C HIS A 198 -17.89 -3.25 2.98
N ARG A 199 -16.67 -2.70 2.92
CA ARG A 199 -15.42 -3.46 2.82
C ARG A 199 -15.45 -4.50 1.70
N HIS A 200 -15.86 -4.08 0.50
CA HIS A 200 -15.97 -4.97 -0.64
C HIS A 200 -14.64 -5.71 -0.92
N VAL A 201 -14.77 -7.01 -1.20
CA VAL A 201 -13.65 -7.93 -1.42
C VAL A 201 -13.56 -8.29 -2.90
N ILE A 202 -12.36 -8.16 -3.48
CA ILE A 202 -12.09 -8.50 -4.88
C ILE A 202 -10.86 -9.42 -4.96
N CYS A 203 -10.92 -10.46 -5.81
CA CYS A 203 -9.74 -11.28 -6.06
C CYS A 203 -8.68 -10.50 -6.86
N LEU A 204 -7.43 -10.92 -6.76
CA LEU A 204 -6.32 -10.20 -7.42
C LEU A 204 -6.43 -10.18 -8.95
N ASP A 205 -6.97 -11.23 -9.56
CA ASP A 205 -7.15 -11.30 -11.02
C ASP A 205 -8.20 -10.28 -11.50
N CYS A 206 -9.35 -10.20 -10.83
CA CYS A 206 -10.37 -9.20 -11.12
C CYS A 206 -9.89 -7.78 -10.80
N PHE A 207 -9.10 -7.61 -9.74
CA PHE A 207 -8.51 -6.30 -9.43
C PHE A 207 -7.52 -5.84 -10.50
N HIS A 208 -6.67 -6.74 -10.99
CA HIS A 208 -5.79 -6.46 -12.12
C HIS A 208 -6.59 -6.03 -13.35
N LEU A 209 -7.62 -6.79 -13.73
CA LEU A 209 -8.47 -6.47 -14.89
C LEU A 209 -9.18 -5.12 -14.70
N TYR A 210 -9.73 -4.87 -13.52
CA TYR A 210 -10.35 -3.58 -13.17
C TYR A 210 -9.37 -2.42 -13.40
N CYS A 211 -8.14 -2.53 -12.88
CA CYS A 211 -7.13 -1.50 -13.06
C CYS A 211 -6.75 -1.31 -14.55
N VAL A 212 -6.59 -2.39 -15.31
CA VAL A 212 -6.24 -2.30 -16.74
C VAL A 212 -7.35 -1.63 -17.55
N THR A 213 -8.61 -2.03 -17.34
CA THR A 213 -9.77 -1.43 -18.03
C THR A 213 -9.87 0.07 -17.73
N MET A 214 -9.83 0.45 -16.45
CA MET A 214 -9.91 1.86 -16.07
C MET A 214 -8.71 2.67 -16.57
N LEU A 215 -7.51 2.07 -16.64
CA LEU A 215 -6.34 2.75 -17.17
C LEU A 215 -6.45 2.98 -18.68
N ASN A 216 -6.97 1.99 -19.43
CA ASN A 216 -7.22 2.10 -20.86
C ASN A 216 -8.25 3.19 -21.16
N ASP A 217 -9.33 3.23 -20.38
CA ASP A 217 -10.44 4.14 -20.57
C ASP A 217 -10.22 5.54 -19.97
N ARG A 218 -9.02 5.79 -19.38
CA ARG A 218 -8.67 7.05 -18.68
C ARG A 218 -9.67 7.40 -17.56
N GLN A 219 -10.17 6.39 -16.84
CA GLN A 219 -11.17 6.52 -15.77
C GLN A 219 -10.60 6.45 -14.35
N PHE A 220 -9.27 6.56 -14.21
CA PHE A 220 -8.66 6.81 -12.90
C PHE A 220 -9.01 8.23 -12.44
N ILE A 221 -9.13 8.39 -11.13
CA ILE A 221 -9.51 9.65 -10.50
C ILE A 221 -8.26 10.32 -9.96
N HIS A 222 -8.03 11.57 -10.35
CA HIS A 222 -7.00 12.40 -9.72
C HIS A 222 -7.55 13.03 -8.44
N ASP A 223 -6.93 12.70 -7.32
CA ASP A 223 -7.14 13.34 -6.03
C ASP A 223 -5.94 14.26 -5.70
N PRO A 224 -6.14 15.52 -5.28
CA PRO A 224 -5.04 16.43 -5.00
C PRO A 224 -4.07 16.00 -3.90
N GLU A 225 -4.52 15.21 -2.93
CA GLU A 225 -3.70 14.77 -1.79
C GLU A 225 -3.12 13.37 -2.00
N LEU A 226 -3.90 12.47 -2.61
CA LEU A 226 -3.51 11.07 -2.82
C LEU A 226 -2.81 10.84 -4.17
N GLY A 227 -3.12 11.64 -5.19
CA GLY A 227 -2.69 11.45 -6.57
C GLY A 227 -3.69 10.65 -7.41
N TYR A 228 -3.19 9.92 -8.41
CA TYR A 228 -4.02 9.22 -9.39
C TYR A 228 -4.41 7.83 -8.88
N SER A 229 -5.70 7.57 -8.63
CA SER A 229 -6.14 6.34 -7.96
C SER A 229 -7.50 5.83 -8.46
N LEU A 230 -7.95 4.72 -7.90
CA LEU A 230 -9.26 4.12 -8.16
C LEU A 230 -10.05 3.91 -6.88
N PRO A 231 -11.38 4.09 -6.93
CA PRO A 231 -12.27 3.77 -5.83
C PRO A 231 -12.58 2.28 -5.78
N CYS A 232 -13.47 1.90 -4.86
CA CYS A 232 -14.11 0.60 -4.87
C CYS A 232 -14.81 0.35 -6.20
N VAL A 233 -14.64 -0.86 -6.76
CA VAL A 233 -15.28 -1.30 -8.01
C VAL A 233 -16.80 -1.18 -8.01
N ALA A 234 -17.42 -1.21 -6.82
CA ALA A 234 -18.87 -1.01 -6.66
C ALA A 234 -19.31 0.47 -6.63
N GLY A 235 -18.39 1.42 -6.86
CA GLY A 235 -18.70 2.86 -6.90
C GLY A 235 -18.98 3.48 -5.53
N CYS A 236 -18.50 2.87 -4.43
CA CYS A 236 -18.72 3.42 -3.10
C CYS A 236 -18.02 4.78 -2.91
N PRO A 237 -18.62 5.74 -2.18
CA PRO A 237 -17.95 7.00 -1.82
C PRO A 237 -16.75 6.74 -0.89
N ASP A 238 -15.84 7.70 -0.84
CA ASP A 238 -14.68 7.74 0.07
C ASP A 238 -13.83 6.46 0.10
N SER A 239 -13.70 5.81 -1.05
CA SER A 239 -13.12 4.47 -1.16
C SER A 239 -11.86 4.40 -2.02
N LEU A 240 -11.24 5.56 -2.32
CA LEU A 240 -10.00 5.65 -3.06
C LEU A 240 -8.88 4.87 -2.36
N ILE A 241 -8.09 4.14 -3.17
CA ILE A 241 -6.90 3.45 -2.69
C ILE A 241 -5.83 4.49 -2.37
N LYS A 242 -5.44 4.57 -1.08
CA LYS A 242 -4.48 5.57 -0.59
C LYS A 242 -3.02 5.19 -0.85
N GLU A 243 -2.71 3.89 -0.79
CA GLU A 243 -1.36 3.38 -1.04
C GLU A 243 -1.23 3.00 -2.52
N LEU A 244 -0.66 3.89 -3.33
CA LEU A 244 -0.57 3.75 -4.79
C LEU A 244 0.29 2.55 -5.23
N HIS A 245 1.14 2.00 -4.36
CA HIS A 245 1.91 0.80 -4.69
C HIS A 245 1.04 -0.45 -4.90
N HIS A 246 -0.25 -0.44 -4.53
CA HIS A 246 -1.18 -1.51 -4.91
C HIS A 246 -1.29 -1.66 -6.43
N PHE A 247 -1.16 -0.57 -7.19
CA PHE A 247 -1.22 -0.61 -8.65
C PHE A 247 0.00 -1.27 -9.29
N ARG A 248 1.06 -1.58 -8.52
CA ARG A 248 2.18 -2.42 -9.02
C ARG A 248 1.73 -3.80 -9.47
N ILE A 249 0.54 -4.24 -9.05
CA ILE A 249 -0.08 -5.47 -9.54
C ILE A 249 -0.27 -5.49 -11.06
N LEU A 250 -0.40 -4.32 -11.70
CA LEU A 250 -0.51 -4.15 -13.15
C LEU A 250 0.69 -4.70 -13.94
N GLY A 251 1.81 -4.98 -13.28
CA GLY A 251 3.07 -5.28 -13.94
C GLY A 251 3.79 -4.02 -14.40
N GLU A 252 5.07 -4.15 -14.78
CA GLU A 252 5.96 -3.01 -15.02
C GLU A 252 5.49 -2.11 -16.16
N GLU A 253 5.09 -2.68 -17.29
CA GLU A 253 4.66 -1.92 -18.47
C GLU A 253 3.42 -1.06 -18.18
N GLN A 254 2.36 -1.68 -17.68
CA GLN A 254 1.11 -0.98 -17.37
C GLN A 254 1.27 -0.04 -16.17
N TYR A 255 2.11 -0.38 -15.19
CA TYR A 255 2.43 0.53 -14.09
C TYR A 255 3.17 1.79 -14.56
N ASN A 256 4.12 1.66 -15.50
CA ASN A 256 4.80 2.80 -16.10
C ASN A 256 3.81 3.70 -16.87
N ARG A 257 2.86 3.09 -17.59
CA ARG A 257 1.77 3.81 -18.26
C ARG A 257 0.86 4.52 -17.26
N TYR A 258 0.50 3.85 -16.16
CA TYR A 258 -0.25 4.44 -15.04
C TYR A 258 0.47 5.66 -14.45
N GLN A 259 1.77 5.57 -14.18
CA GLN A 259 2.55 6.70 -13.68
C GLN A 259 2.58 7.88 -14.65
N ARG A 260 2.72 7.59 -15.96
CA ARG A 260 2.67 8.62 -17.00
C ARG A 260 1.32 9.31 -17.03
N TYR A 261 0.23 8.54 -17.06
CA TYR A 261 -1.13 9.10 -17.09
C TYR A 261 -1.44 9.90 -15.82
N GLY A 262 -0.98 9.45 -14.64
CA GLY A 262 -1.13 10.22 -13.41
C GLY A 262 -0.35 11.54 -13.44
N ALA A 263 0.84 11.56 -14.02
CA ALA A 263 1.61 12.80 -14.20
C ALA A 263 0.96 13.76 -15.20
N GLU A 264 0.46 13.23 -16.31
CA GLU A 264 -0.32 13.99 -17.30
C GLU A 264 -1.55 14.64 -16.65
N GLU A 265 -2.33 13.86 -15.89
CA GLU A 265 -3.54 14.34 -15.24
C GLU A 265 -3.22 15.40 -14.17
N CYS A 266 -2.16 15.20 -13.38
CA CYS A 266 -1.71 16.19 -12.40
C CYS A 266 -1.39 17.54 -13.06
N VAL A 267 -0.68 17.55 -14.19
CA VAL A 267 -0.40 18.77 -14.95
C VAL A 267 -1.69 19.46 -15.40
N LEU A 268 -2.66 18.70 -15.90
CA LEU A 268 -3.95 19.24 -16.34
C LEU A 268 -4.75 19.83 -15.16
N GLN A 269 -4.76 19.17 -14.01
CA GLN A 269 -5.44 19.64 -12.80
C GLN A 269 -4.81 20.91 -12.22
N MET A 270 -3.51 21.10 -12.42
CA MET A 270 -2.80 22.35 -12.10
C MET A 270 -3.05 23.48 -13.13
N GLY A 271 -3.94 23.27 -14.11
CA GLY A 271 -4.23 24.24 -15.17
C GLY A 271 -3.17 24.29 -16.27
N GLY A 272 -2.30 23.28 -16.34
CA GLY A 272 -1.29 23.11 -17.37
C GLY A 272 -1.84 22.58 -18.69
N VAL A 273 -0.92 22.27 -19.61
CA VAL A 273 -1.23 21.66 -20.91
C VAL A 273 -0.15 20.65 -21.30
N LEU A 274 -0.55 19.63 -22.06
CA LEU A 274 0.38 18.67 -22.64
C LEU A 274 0.78 19.11 -24.06
N CYS A 275 2.04 18.88 -24.42
CA CYS A 275 2.50 19.08 -25.78
C CYS A 275 1.79 18.09 -26.75
N PRO A 276 1.15 18.58 -27.81
CA PRO A 276 0.39 17.75 -28.74
C PRO A 276 1.27 16.99 -29.75
N THR A 277 2.56 17.30 -29.84
CA THR A 277 3.47 16.65 -30.79
C THR A 277 3.55 15.15 -30.51
N PRO A 278 3.27 14.29 -31.52
CA PRO A 278 3.40 12.85 -31.37
C PRO A 278 4.80 12.46 -30.89
N GLY A 279 4.87 11.66 -29.82
CA GLY A 279 6.14 11.22 -29.22
C GLY A 279 6.79 12.22 -28.25
N CYS A 280 6.27 13.44 -28.09
CA CYS A 280 6.72 14.37 -27.06
C CYS A 280 5.88 14.24 -25.77
N GLY A 281 4.64 14.75 -25.77
CA GLY A 281 3.74 14.67 -24.62
C GLY A 281 4.24 15.39 -23.35
N ALA A 282 5.20 16.31 -23.46
CA ALA A 282 5.74 17.04 -22.32
C ALA A 282 4.63 17.84 -21.59
N GLY A 283 4.59 17.75 -20.26
CA GLY A 283 3.68 18.52 -19.42
C GLY A 283 4.22 19.92 -19.15
N LEU A 284 3.43 20.95 -19.46
CA LEU A 284 3.81 22.36 -19.38
C LEU A 284 2.86 23.11 -18.43
N LEU A 285 3.43 23.98 -17.59
CA LEU A 285 2.69 24.84 -16.65
C LEU A 285 2.91 26.32 -17.01
N PRO A 286 2.31 26.81 -18.11
CA PRO A 286 2.39 28.21 -18.50
C PRO A 286 1.54 29.10 -17.58
N GLU A 287 1.83 30.40 -17.58
CA GLU A 287 0.98 31.37 -16.88
C GLU A 287 -0.48 31.33 -17.36
N PRO A 288 -1.46 31.56 -16.47
CA PRO A 288 -2.87 31.62 -16.85
C PRO A 288 -3.12 32.68 -17.93
N GLY A 289 -3.93 32.35 -18.94
CA GLY A 289 -4.29 33.27 -20.03
C GLY A 289 -3.28 33.37 -21.17
N VAL A 290 -2.08 32.77 -21.05
CA VAL A 290 -1.12 32.72 -22.17
C VAL A 290 -1.62 31.73 -23.23
N ARG A 291 -1.87 32.24 -24.44
CA ARG A 291 -2.34 31.42 -25.58
C ARG A 291 -1.21 30.78 -26.37
N LYS A 292 -0.06 31.45 -26.46
CA LYS A 292 1.15 30.97 -27.13
C LYS A 292 1.96 30.07 -26.20
N ILE A 293 1.97 28.77 -26.44
CA ILE A 293 2.72 27.82 -25.63
C ILE A 293 3.94 27.35 -26.39
N VAL A 294 5.11 27.38 -25.74
CA VAL A 294 6.37 26.89 -26.29
C VAL A 294 6.77 25.62 -25.52
N CYS A 295 6.91 24.51 -26.23
CA CYS A 295 7.47 23.28 -25.68
C CYS A 295 9.01 23.38 -25.67
N GLU A 296 9.57 24.15 -24.75
CA GLU A 296 10.99 24.49 -24.77
C GLU A 296 11.89 23.24 -24.61
N PRO A 297 12.94 23.08 -25.45
CA PRO A 297 13.87 21.97 -25.37
C PRO A 297 14.84 22.04 -24.17
N SER A 298 14.51 22.82 -23.13
CA SER A 298 15.34 22.91 -21.92
C SER A 298 15.51 21.52 -21.30
N ASN A 299 16.76 21.17 -20.96
CA ASN A 299 17.15 19.84 -20.44
C ASN A 299 16.67 18.64 -21.29
N ALA A 300 16.52 18.80 -22.61
CA ALA A 300 16.12 17.73 -23.56
C ALA A 300 14.73 17.11 -23.32
N LEU A 301 13.82 17.83 -22.64
CA LEU A 301 12.46 17.36 -22.36
C LEU A 301 11.42 17.85 -23.38
N GLY A 302 11.58 19.05 -23.94
CA GLY A 302 10.68 19.61 -24.95
C GLY A 302 11.15 19.40 -26.39
N CYS A 303 10.21 19.46 -27.33
CA CYS A 303 10.45 19.26 -28.77
C CYS A 303 10.65 20.57 -29.57
N GLY A 304 10.55 21.73 -28.93
CA GLY A 304 10.60 23.05 -29.57
C GLY A 304 9.31 23.49 -30.25
N PHE A 305 8.25 22.67 -30.24
CA PHE A 305 7.00 22.99 -30.90
C PHE A 305 6.29 24.16 -30.20
N VAL A 306 5.81 25.11 -31.02
CA VAL A 306 5.06 26.29 -30.56
C VAL A 306 3.61 26.15 -30.99
N PHE A 307 2.70 26.08 -30.03
CA PHE A 307 1.31 25.72 -30.28
C PHE A 307 0.32 26.61 -29.54
N CYS A 308 -0.91 26.64 -30.05
CA CYS A 308 -2.02 27.33 -29.42
C CYS A 308 -2.56 26.51 -28.24
N ARG A 309 -2.70 27.15 -27.07
CA ARG A 309 -3.25 26.54 -25.85
C ARG A 309 -4.63 25.91 -26.07
N GLU A 310 -5.46 26.51 -26.91
CA GLU A 310 -6.88 26.18 -27.08
C GLU A 310 -7.08 25.04 -28.09
N CYS A 311 -6.71 25.24 -29.36
CA CYS A 311 -6.92 24.23 -30.40
C CYS A 311 -5.83 23.15 -30.47
N LYS A 312 -4.69 23.33 -29.77
CA LYS A 312 -3.51 22.44 -29.83
C LYS A 312 -2.81 22.36 -31.19
N GLU A 313 -3.16 23.22 -32.14
CA GLU A 313 -2.48 23.35 -33.44
C GLU A 313 -1.28 24.30 -33.35
N GLU A 314 -0.51 24.42 -34.44
CA GLU A 314 0.57 25.41 -34.55
C GLU A 314 0.08 26.81 -34.16
N TYR A 315 0.91 27.56 -33.45
CA TYR A 315 0.52 28.87 -32.95
C TYR A 315 0.14 29.82 -34.11
N HIS A 316 -0.98 30.50 -33.93
CA HIS A 316 -1.48 31.49 -34.87
C HIS A 316 -2.00 32.73 -34.12
N GLU A 317 -2.04 33.85 -34.81
CA GLU A 317 -2.74 35.06 -34.35
C GLU A 317 -4.25 34.95 -34.69
N GLY A 318 -5.11 35.56 -33.88
CA GLY A 318 -6.58 35.53 -34.09
C GLY A 318 -7.29 34.26 -33.59
N GLU A 319 -8.60 34.16 -33.85
CA GLU A 319 -9.47 33.09 -33.31
C GLU A 319 -9.17 31.70 -33.90
N CYS A 320 -9.44 30.64 -33.12
CA CYS A 320 -9.24 29.26 -33.57
C CYS A 320 -10.26 28.83 -34.63
N SER A 321 -9.78 28.31 -35.75
CA SER A 321 -10.62 27.82 -36.86
C SER A 321 -11.60 26.71 -36.44
N SER A 322 -11.24 25.91 -35.43
CA SER A 322 -12.10 24.85 -34.88
C SER A 322 -13.31 25.36 -34.09
N LEU A 323 -13.28 26.61 -33.58
CA LEU A 323 -14.44 27.24 -32.92
C LEU A 323 -15.45 27.80 -33.93
N LEU A 324 -15.04 28.04 -35.18
CA LEU A 324 -15.93 28.51 -36.24
C LEU A 324 -16.82 27.37 -36.80
N SER A 325 -16.35 26.11 -36.74
CA SER A 325 -17.10 24.96 -37.25
C SER A 325 -18.28 24.54 -36.36
N THR A 326 -18.22 24.78 -35.04
CA THR A 326 -19.31 24.46 -34.11
C THR A 326 -20.45 25.50 -34.09
N HIS A 327 -20.21 26.71 -34.59
CA HIS A 327 -21.25 27.74 -34.73
C HIS A 327 -21.98 27.71 -36.09
N GLY A 328 -21.53 26.90 -37.05
CA GLY A 328 -22.13 26.81 -38.39
C GLY A 328 -23.26 25.79 -38.56
N ALA A 329 -23.57 24.97 -37.54
CA ALA A 329 -24.54 23.86 -37.66
C ALA A 329 -25.97 24.19 -37.17
N VAL A 330 -26.32 25.48 -37.04
CA VAL A 330 -27.71 25.92 -36.79
C VAL A 330 -28.07 27.03 -37.77
N ALA A 331 -28.21 26.67 -39.05
CA ALA A 331 -29.06 27.37 -40.02
C ALA A 331 -28.97 26.68 -41.39
N GLN A 332 -29.87 25.73 -41.66
CA GLN A 332 -30.71 25.68 -42.86
C GLN A 332 -31.67 24.49 -42.77
#